data_AF-A0A4R0WZ78-F1
#
_entry.id   AF-A0A4R0WZ78-F1
#
_cell.length_a   1.000
_cell.length_b   1.000
_cell.length_c   1.000
_cell.angle_alpha   90.00
_cell.angle_beta   90.00
_cell.angle_gamma   90.00
#
_symmetry.space_group_name_H-M   'P 1'
#
loop_
_entity.id
_entity.type
_entity.pdbx_description
1 polymer ?
#
loop_
_entity_poly.entity_id
_entity_poly.type
_entity_poly.pdbx_seq_one_letter_code
_entity_poly.pdbx_strand_id
1 'polypeptide(L)'
;NLIASTGIATIFVDRQMRIKRFTEPAVGIFKLIATDVGRPLLDLTHRLNYPELAADATAAFDALRTTEREVCTNDGEWFIARILPYRTLDDRIDGAVLTLIDITRRRQAEQSARSSEERLKFAALTTDDYAIIVQDLDGAIVSWNKGAQNIFGYVESEVLGQPIDLIFTAEDRAQGAPLAERTQAKDTGRAEDERWHVRSDGKRIYCSGVMTLVATDDFNGYAKIARDVTDRKSIESQQALRLELERRVRERAESANRQKDEFFAVLSHELKNPLNLIHVKAEMLTRSPEVRNVTLVRDAADAILRSVVGQAKIIDDLLDLSRARTGKLALHFATVDVASILSAVIEASAADAAASGVALAVTGTESAAMIQADPVRVEQILWNLVRNALKFTPS
;
A
#
# COMPACT_ATOMS: atom_id res chain seq x y z
N ASN A 1 -33.53 32.11 6.04
CA ASN A 1 -33.86 30.85 5.34
C ASN A 1 -32.89 29.72 5.71
N LEU A 2 -32.62 29.50 7.00
CA LEU A 2 -31.70 28.44 7.44
C LEU A 2 -32.39 27.06 7.52
N ILE A 3 -33.68 27.04 7.86
CA ILE A 3 -34.46 25.81 8.15
C ILE A 3 -34.79 25.02 6.86
N ALA A 4 -34.97 25.70 5.72
CA ALA A 4 -35.22 25.06 4.43
C ALA A 4 -33.99 24.32 3.86
N SER A 5 -32.78 24.61 4.36
CA SER A 5 -31.53 24.06 3.85
C SER A 5 -31.06 22.79 4.57
N THR A 6 -31.74 22.37 5.63
CA THR A 6 -31.27 21.28 6.51
C THR A 6 -31.73 19.88 6.08
N GLY A 7 -32.61 19.77 5.10
CA GLY A 7 -33.18 18.48 4.67
C GLY A 7 -34.08 17.80 5.73
N ILE A 8 -34.34 18.45 6.87
CA ILE A 8 -35.13 17.92 7.98
C ILE A 8 -36.61 18.25 7.77
N ALA A 9 -37.47 17.24 7.91
CA ALA A 9 -38.91 17.43 7.90
C ALA A 9 -39.34 18.18 9.16
N THR A 10 -39.84 19.40 8.98
CA THR A 10 -40.18 20.32 10.08
C THR A 10 -41.56 20.90 9.85
N ILE A 11 -42.40 20.89 10.88
CA ILE A 11 -43.74 21.47 10.88
C ILE A 11 -43.87 22.41 12.09
N PHE A 12 -44.29 23.64 11.83
CA PHE A 12 -44.63 24.63 12.85
C PHE A 12 -46.13 24.63 13.03
N VAL A 13 -46.58 24.46 14.26
CA VAL A 13 -47.99 24.55 14.64
C VAL A 13 -48.20 25.62 15.70
N ASP A 14 -49.36 26.27 15.68
CA ASP A 14 -49.80 27.15 16.77
C ASP A 14 -50.38 26.37 17.97
N ARG A 15 -50.80 27.09 19.02
CA ARG A 15 -51.40 26.47 20.22
C ARG A 15 -52.69 25.71 19.96
N GLN A 16 -53.37 25.97 18.84
CA GLN A 16 -54.57 25.25 18.40
C GLN A 16 -54.22 24.11 17.42
N MET A 17 -52.93 23.71 17.36
CA MET A 17 -52.41 22.69 16.46
C MET A 17 -52.57 23.02 14.97
N ARG A 18 -52.80 24.29 14.60
CA ARG A 18 -52.93 24.69 13.20
C ARG A 18 -51.56 24.91 12.58
N ILE A 19 -51.37 24.40 11.37
CA ILE A 19 -50.10 24.48 10.66
C ILE A 19 -49.81 25.93 10.28
N LYS A 20 -48.72 26.49 10.79
CA LYS A 20 -48.23 27.84 10.41
C LYS A 20 -47.26 27.78 9.24
N ARG A 21 -46.40 26.75 9.22
CA ARG A 21 -45.36 26.58 8.20
C ARG A 21 -44.85 25.15 8.22
N PHE A 22 -44.39 24.65 7.08
CA PHE A 22 -43.70 23.37 6.99
C PHE A 22 -42.55 23.43 5.99
N THR A 23 -41.64 22.46 6.05
CA THR A 23 -40.56 22.28 5.07
C THR A 23 -40.95 21.25 4.01
N GLU A 24 -40.31 21.30 2.85
CA GLU A 24 -40.55 20.35 1.74
C GLU A 24 -40.43 18.87 2.16
N PRO A 25 -39.43 18.45 2.97
CA PRO A 25 -39.37 17.05 3.42
C PRO A 25 -40.57 16.61 4.28
N ALA A 26 -41.30 17.53 4.92
CA ALA A 26 -42.50 17.20 5.70
C ALA A 26 -43.71 16.86 4.82
N VAL A 27 -43.71 17.29 3.55
CA VAL A 27 -44.80 17.03 2.58
C VAL A 27 -44.97 15.53 2.36
N GLY A 28 -43.89 14.77 2.21
CA GLY A 28 -43.96 13.32 1.96
C GLY A 28 -44.51 12.52 3.14
N ILE A 29 -44.33 13.01 4.37
CA ILE A 29 -44.69 12.29 5.61
C ILE A 29 -46.14 12.59 6.01
N PHE A 30 -46.54 13.85 5.94
CA PHE A 30 -47.88 14.34 6.33
C PHE A 30 -48.81 14.65 5.15
N LYS A 31 -48.38 14.37 3.91
CA LYS A 31 -49.13 14.63 2.68
C LYS A 31 -49.62 16.09 2.55
N LEU A 32 -48.80 17.04 3.00
CA LEU A 32 -49.15 18.46 3.09
C LEU A 32 -49.19 19.12 1.71
N ILE A 33 -50.18 20.00 1.49
CA ILE A 33 -50.20 20.93 0.35
C ILE A 33 -50.16 22.38 0.84
N ALA A 34 -49.78 23.31 -0.03
CA ALA A 34 -49.60 24.73 0.33
C ALA A 34 -50.87 25.37 0.95
N THR A 35 -52.05 24.87 0.59
CA THR A 35 -53.35 25.33 1.12
C THR A 35 -53.70 24.77 2.51
N ASP A 36 -52.90 23.85 3.07
CA ASP A 36 -53.15 23.30 4.41
C ASP A 36 -52.65 24.21 5.55
N VAL A 37 -51.95 25.30 5.23
CA VAL A 37 -51.61 26.34 6.21
C VAL A 37 -52.89 26.89 6.84
N GLY A 38 -52.96 26.85 8.18
CA GLY A 38 -54.13 27.22 8.97
C GLY A 38 -55.08 26.06 9.32
N ARG A 39 -54.88 24.86 8.75
CA ARG A 39 -55.65 23.65 9.12
C ARG A 39 -55.02 22.94 10.32
N PRO A 40 -55.81 22.26 11.17
CA PRO A 40 -55.26 21.44 12.25
C PRO A 40 -54.39 20.30 11.71
N LEU A 41 -53.18 20.13 12.27
CA LEU A 41 -52.23 19.09 11.86
C LEU A 41 -52.80 17.68 12.06
N LEU A 42 -53.62 17.51 13.10
CA LEU A 42 -54.22 16.21 13.47
C LEU A 42 -55.36 15.78 12.52
N ASP A 43 -55.90 16.70 11.72
CA ASP A 43 -56.95 16.39 10.73
C ASP A 43 -56.35 15.84 9.42
N LEU A 44 -55.02 15.85 9.28
CA LEU A 44 -54.31 15.41 8.08
C LEU A 44 -53.85 13.96 8.23
N THR A 45 -54.06 13.16 7.19
CA THR A 45 -53.58 11.77 7.15
C THR A 45 -52.06 11.74 6.99
N HIS A 46 -51.37 11.09 7.92
CA HIS A 46 -49.91 10.91 7.88
C HIS A 46 -49.51 9.44 7.91
N ARG A 47 -48.28 9.16 7.48
CA ARG A 47 -47.72 7.80 7.43
C ARG A 47 -47.07 7.33 8.74
N LEU A 48 -46.93 8.23 9.73
CA LEU A 48 -46.32 7.93 11.03
C LEU A 48 -47.26 7.13 11.92
N ASN A 49 -46.75 6.08 12.54
CA ASN A 49 -47.37 5.41 13.67
C ASN A 49 -46.93 6.13 14.96
N TYR A 50 -47.66 7.18 15.31
CA TYR A 50 -47.38 8.03 16.47
C TYR A 50 -48.68 8.45 17.18
N PRO A 51 -49.31 7.55 17.96
CA PRO A 51 -50.61 7.80 18.57
C PRO A 51 -50.57 8.91 19.63
N GLU A 52 -49.43 9.16 20.28
CA GLU A 52 -49.27 10.20 21.30
C GLU A 52 -48.97 11.60 20.72
N LEU A 53 -48.88 11.76 19.39
CA LEU A 53 -48.49 13.02 18.74
C LEU A 53 -49.30 14.23 19.25
N ALA A 54 -50.61 14.06 19.39
CA ALA A 54 -51.49 15.12 19.88
C ALA A 54 -51.17 15.50 21.33
N ALA A 55 -51.00 14.50 22.20
CA ALA A 55 -50.72 14.70 23.62
C ALA A 55 -49.33 15.34 23.83
N ASP A 56 -48.32 14.86 23.10
CA ASP A 56 -46.96 15.38 23.19
C ASP A 56 -46.85 16.81 22.63
N ALA A 57 -47.61 17.13 21.58
CA ALA A 57 -47.72 18.50 21.07
C ALA A 57 -48.41 19.44 22.06
N THR A 58 -49.52 19.03 22.68
CA THR A 58 -50.18 19.82 23.72
C THR A 58 -49.28 20.04 24.94
N ALA A 59 -48.59 18.98 25.39
CA ALA A 59 -47.67 19.07 26.53
C ALA A 59 -46.51 20.04 26.29
N ALA A 60 -46.06 20.19 25.04
CA ALA A 60 -45.02 21.16 24.71
C ALA A 60 -45.49 22.62 24.97
N PHE A 61 -46.76 22.94 24.75
CA PHE A 61 -47.29 24.29 24.98
C PHE A 61 -47.56 24.61 26.45
N ASP A 62 -48.05 23.62 27.20
CA ASP A 62 -48.61 23.84 28.53
C ASP A 62 -47.57 23.63 29.64
N ALA A 63 -46.61 22.72 29.41
CA ALA A 63 -45.57 22.40 30.39
C ALA A 63 -44.16 22.78 29.94
N LEU A 64 -43.99 23.42 28.76
CA LEU A 64 -42.68 23.71 28.15
C LEU A 64 -41.80 22.46 27.99
N ARG A 65 -42.41 21.28 27.92
CA ARG A 65 -41.70 20.01 27.89
C ARG A 65 -41.27 19.71 26.46
N THR A 66 -39.98 19.50 26.27
CA THR A 66 -39.48 18.93 25.02
C THR A 66 -39.68 17.42 25.06
N THR A 67 -40.31 16.88 24.01
CA THR A 67 -40.50 15.44 23.86
C THR A 67 -39.70 14.94 22.67
N GLU A 68 -39.02 13.82 22.87
CA GLU A 68 -38.29 13.10 21.83
C GLU A 68 -38.73 11.64 21.84
N ARG A 69 -39.10 11.12 20.66
CA ARG A 69 -39.54 9.72 20.49
C ARG A 69 -39.05 9.15 19.17
N GLU A 70 -38.67 7.89 19.19
CA GLU A 70 -38.54 7.10 17.97
C GLU A 70 -39.92 6.66 17.49
N VAL A 71 -40.23 6.95 16.23
CA VAL A 71 -41.49 6.62 15.59
C VAL A 71 -41.22 5.95 14.25
N CYS A 72 -42.06 4.98 13.89
CA CYS A 72 -41.95 4.28 12.61
C CYS A 72 -43.09 4.69 11.67
N THR A 73 -42.89 4.53 10.37
CA THR A 73 -43.97 4.54 9.39
C THR A 73 -44.48 3.13 9.14
N ASN A 74 -45.68 3.04 8.57
CA ASN A 74 -46.26 1.76 8.17
C ASN A 74 -45.42 1.01 7.12
N ASP A 75 -44.56 1.73 6.40
CA ASP A 75 -43.70 1.18 5.35
C ASP A 75 -42.27 0.87 5.84
N GLY A 76 -42.02 0.97 7.15
CA GLY A 76 -40.77 0.54 7.78
C GLY A 76 -39.66 1.61 7.87
N GLU A 77 -39.96 2.88 7.58
CA GLU A 77 -39.04 3.99 7.80
C GLU A 77 -39.07 4.41 9.28
N TRP A 78 -37.92 4.81 9.83
CA TRP A 78 -37.78 5.19 11.22
C TRP A 78 -37.33 6.64 11.36
N PHE A 79 -38.00 7.37 12.24
CA PHE A 79 -37.71 8.77 12.51
C PHE A 79 -37.57 9.01 14.01
N ILE A 80 -36.70 9.95 14.38
CA ILE A 80 -36.77 10.60 15.68
C ILE A 80 -37.67 11.83 15.54
N ALA A 81 -38.83 11.78 16.19
CA ALA A 81 -39.75 12.89 16.32
C ALA A 81 -39.38 13.72 17.54
N ARG A 82 -39.08 15.01 17.34
CA ARG A 82 -38.87 15.98 18.42
C ARG A 82 -39.90 17.08 18.35
N ILE A 83 -40.52 17.37 19.49
CA ILE A 83 -41.49 18.44 19.63
C ILE A 83 -40.94 19.46 20.61
N LEU A 84 -40.73 20.68 20.11
CA LEU A 84 -40.11 21.79 20.85
C LEU A 84 -41.06 23.00 20.86
N PRO A 85 -41.37 23.61 22.02
CA PRO A 85 -42.09 24.87 22.03
C PRO A 85 -41.23 26.00 21.46
N TYR A 86 -41.86 26.95 20.75
CA TYR A 86 -41.19 28.17 20.31
C TYR A 86 -41.93 29.43 20.80
N ARG A 87 -41.17 30.49 21.05
CA ARG A 87 -41.67 31.78 21.57
C ARG A 87 -41.61 32.88 20.52
N THR A 88 -42.55 33.82 20.59
CA THR A 88 -42.51 35.07 19.82
C THR A 88 -41.61 36.12 20.48
N LEU A 89 -41.35 37.23 19.77
CA LEU A 89 -40.54 38.35 20.24
C LEU A 89 -41.09 39.00 21.54
N ASP A 90 -42.38 38.83 21.82
CA ASP A 90 -43.04 39.31 23.05
C ASP A 90 -42.98 38.29 24.21
N ASP A 91 -42.04 37.32 24.15
CA ASP A 91 -41.78 36.25 25.12
C ASP A 91 -42.99 35.37 25.49
N ARG A 92 -43.95 35.24 24.57
CA ARG A 92 -45.11 34.33 24.70
C ARG A 92 -44.90 33.07 23.87
N ILE A 93 -45.30 31.91 24.43
CA ILE A 93 -45.30 30.64 23.70
C ILE A 93 -46.38 30.69 22.62
N ASP A 94 -45.95 30.71 21.36
CA ASP A 94 -46.82 30.92 20.20
C ASP A 94 -47.12 29.61 19.45
N GLY A 95 -46.38 28.55 19.76
CA GLY A 95 -46.54 27.26 19.09
C GLY A 95 -45.45 26.25 19.42
N ALA A 96 -45.38 25.22 18.58
CA ALA A 96 -44.45 24.10 18.69
C ALA A 96 -43.91 23.74 17.31
N VAL A 97 -42.69 23.24 17.32
CA VAL A 97 -41.97 22.75 16.15
C VAL A 97 -41.85 21.25 16.29
N LEU A 98 -42.49 20.53 15.39
CA LEU A 98 -42.24 19.11 15.18
C LEU A 98 -41.12 18.96 14.16
N THR A 99 -40.03 18.31 14.55
CA THR A 99 -38.97 17.88 13.63
C THR A 99 -38.91 16.36 13.55
N LEU A 100 -38.65 15.85 12.36
CA LEU A 100 -38.49 14.42 12.09
C LEU A 100 -37.14 14.22 11.42
N ILE A 101 -36.27 13.49 12.13
CA ILE A 101 -34.94 13.15 11.67
C ILE A 101 -34.97 11.68 11.25
N ASP A 102 -34.70 11.40 9.98
CA ASP A 102 -34.63 10.05 9.46
C ASP A 102 -33.43 9.30 10.08
N ILE A 103 -33.74 8.20 10.77
CA ILE A 103 -32.76 7.29 11.37
C ILE A 103 -32.80 5.90 10.74
N THR A 104 -33.52 5.72 9.64
CA THR A 104 -33.74 4.43 8.98
C THR A 104 -32.42 3.75 8.64
N ARG A 105 -31.49 4.47 7.99
CA ARG A 105 -30.17 3.93 7.62
C ARG A 105 -29.35 3.53 8.84
N ARG A 106 -29.40 4.32 9.91
CA ARG A 106 -28.68 4.04 11.16
C ARG A 106 -29.23 2.79 11.84
N ARG A 107 -30.56 2.69 11.99
CA ARG A 107 -31.25 1.50 12.53
C ARG A 107 -30.97 0.25 11.71
N GLN A 108 -31.00 0.34 10.39
CA GLN A 108 -30.67 -0.79 9.50
C GLN A 108 -29.22 -1.23 9.63
N ALA A 109 -28.28 -0.29 9.76
CA ALA A 109 -26.87 -0.61 9.99
C ALA A 109 -26.64 -1.27 11.36
N GLU A 110 -27.24 -0.74 12.42
CA GLU A 110 -27.16 -1.32 13.78
C GLU A 110 -27.80 -2.72 13.83
N GLN A 111 -28.98 -2.90 13.22
CA GLN A 111 -29.66 -4.20 13.18
C GLN A 111 -28.90 -5.23 12.31
N SER A 112 -28.35 -4.79 11.18
CA SER A 112 -27.52 -5.64 10.31
C SER A 112 -26.25 -6.08 11.05
N ALA A 113 -25.56 -5.14 11.70
CA ALA A 113 -24.38 -5.44 12.52
C ALA A 113 -24.71 -6.44 13.64
N ARG A 114 -25.80 -6.21 14.38
CA ARG A 114 -26.27 -7.12 15.43
C ARG A 114 -26.60 -8.51 14.89
N SER A 115 -27.31 -8.59 13.76
CA SER A 115 -27.64 -9.88 13.14
C SER A 115 -26.43 -10.62 12.59
N SER A 116 -25.41 -9.89 12.11
CA SER A 116 -24.14 -10.46 11.67
C SER A 116 -23.35 -11.01 12.86
N GLU A 117 -23.32 -10.27 13.97
CA GLU A 117 -22.69 -10.70 15.22
C GLU A 117 -23.37 -11.95 15.80
N GLU A 118 -24.71 -12.00 15.83
CA GLU A 118 -25.48 -13.16 16.27
C GLU A 118 -25.22 -14.39 15.36
N ARG A 119 -25.13 -14.19 14.04
CA ARG A 119 -24.79 -15.26 13.08
C ARG A 119 -23.36 -15.76 13.25
N LEU A 120 -22.39 -14.87 13.47
CA LEU A 120 -21.01 -15.23 13.75
C LEU A 120 -20.89 -16.00 15.07
N LYS A 121 -21.63 -15.57 16.10
CA LYS A 121 -21.71 -16.28 17.39
C LYS A 121 -22.28 -17.69 17.21
N PHE A 122 -23.32 -17.86 16.40
CA PHE A 122 -23.91 -19.16 16.11
C PHE A 122 -23.00 -20.06 15.26
N ALA A 123 -22.31 -19.50 14.26
CA ALA A 123 -21.33 -20.22 13.45
C ALA A 123 -20.13 -20.69 14.30
N ALA A 124 -19.67 -19.85 15.24
CA ALA A 124 -18.63 -20.21 16.19
C ALA A 124 -19.08 -21.33 17.16
N LEU A 125 -20.36 -21.36 17.55
CA LEU A 125 -20.92 -22.42 18.41
C LEU A 125 -21.08 -23.77 17.69
N THR A 126 -21.21 -23.75 16.36
CA THR A 126 -21.50 -24.95 15.54
C THR A 126 -20.27 -25.51 14.83
N THR A 127 -19.14 -24.81 14.84
CA THR A 127 -17.92 -25.21 14.12
C THR A 127 -16.79 -25.53 15.10
N ASP A 128 -16.08 -26.63 14.85
CA ASP A 128 -14.90 -27.06 15.61
C ASP A 128 -13.67 -26.14 15.43
N ASP A 129 -13.75 -25.15 14.54
CA ASP A 129 -12.69 -24.20 14.17
C ASP A 129 -12.55 -23.01 15.14
N TYR A 130 -13.50 -22.83 16.06
CA TYR A 130 -13.51 -21.72 17.00
C TYR A 130 -13.53 -22.21 18.45
N ALA A 131 -12.61 -21.69 19.25
CA ALA A 131 -12.61 -21.87 20.68
C ALA A 131 -13.59 -20.88 21.31
N ILE A 132 -14.57 -21.39 22.04
CA ILE A 132 -15.50 -20.61 22.85
C ILE A 132 -15.29 -21.01 24.30
N ILE A 133 -14.90 -20.03 25.09
CA ILE A 133 -14.54 -20.21 26.49
C ILE A 133 -15.35 -19.19 27.29
N VAL A 134 -16.12 -19.69 28.26
CA VAL A 134 -16.87 -18.83 29.19
C VAL A 134 -16.17 -18.88 30.53
N GLN A 135 -15.99 -17.73 31.16
CA GLN A 135 -15.37 -17.59 32.47
C GLN A 135 -16.22 -16.67 33.37
N ASP A 136 -16.12 -16.85 34.68
CA ASP A 136 -16.70 -15.92 35.65
C ASP A 136 -15.91 -14.60 35.72
N LEU A 137 -16.32 -13.71 36.63
CA LEU A 137 -15.69 -12.39 36.79
C LEU A 137 -14.24 -12.47 37.33
N ASP A 138 -13.90 -13.54 38.05
CA ASP A 138 -12.56 -13.78 38.59
C ASP A 138 -11.64 -14.43 37.53
N GLY A 139 -12.21 -14.94 36.45
CA GLY A 139 -11.52 -15.54 35.32
C GLY A 139 -11.40 -17.06 35.40
N ALA A 140 -12.19 -17.71 36.26
CA ALA A 140 -12.29 -19.17 36.30
C ALA A 140 -13.20 -19.67 35.18
N ILE A 141 -12.78 -20.73 34.48
CA ILE A 141 -13.49 -21.28 33.32
C ILE A 141 -14.77 -21.98 33.78
N VAL A 142 -15.91 -21.58 33.20
CA VAL A 142 -17.25 -22.11 33.46
C VAL A 142 -17.74 -22.99 32.31
N SER A 143 -17.27 -22.74 31.08
CA SER A 143 -17.60 -23.58 29.92
C SER A 143 -16.46 -23.62 28.92
N TRP A 144 -16.29 -24.78 28.29
CA TRP A 144 -15.22 -25.04 27.34
C TRP A 144 -15.72 -25.88 26.16
N ASN A 145 -15.94 -25.23 25.01
CA ASN A 145 -16.50 -25.94 23.85
C ASN A 145 -15.50 -26.91 23.19
N LYS A 146 -16.01 -27.70 22.23
CA LYS A 146 -15.20 -28.66 21.47
C LYS A 146 -14.05 -28.00 20.68
N GLY A 147 -14.28 -26.82 20.10
CA GLY A 147 -13.23 -26.09 19.41
C GLY A 147 -12.11 -25.61 20.34
N ALA A 148 -12.42 -25.23 21.59
CA ALA A 148 -11.42 -24.88 22.59
C ALA A 148 -10.56 -26.10 22.97
N GLN A 149 -11.17 -27.28 23.08
CA GLN A 149 -10.44 -28.53 23.26
C GLN A 149 -9.53 -28.83 22.07
N ASN A 150 -9.99 -28.66 20.83
CA ASN A 150 -9.18 -28.92 19.64
C ASN A 150 -8.01 -27.93 19.51
N ILE A 151 -8.24 -26.66 19.82
CA ILE A 151 -7.27 -25.58 19.69
C ILE A 151 -6.26 -25.57 20.84
N PHE A 152 -6.68 -25.72 22.09
CA PHE A 152 -5.77 -25.63 23.24
C PHE A 152 -5.35 -27.00 23.80
N GLY A 153 -6.01 -28.08 23.41
CA GLY A 153 -5.62 -29.46 23.76
C GLY A 153 -6.05 -29.92 25.15
N TYR A 154 -6.80 -29.10 25.89
CA TYR A 154 -7.37 -29.47 27.20
C TYR A 154 -8.78 -29.98 27.04
N VAL A 155 -9.15 -31.05 27.77
CA VAL A 155 -10.55 -31.46 27.85
C VAL A 155 -11.31 -30.59 28.85
N GLU A 156 -12.60 -30.37 28.63
CA GLU A 156 -13.42 -29.49 29.48
C GLU A 156 -13.29 -29.83 30.98
N SER A 157 -13.37 -31.12 31.33
CA SER A 157 -13.26 -31.58 32.72
C SER A 157 -11.94 -31.25 33.41
N GLU A 158 -10.85 -30.99 32.68
CA GLU A 158 -9.55 -30.61 33.25
C GLU A 158 -9.48 -29.12 33.59
N VAL A 159 -10.26 -28.29 32.89
CA VAL A 159 -10.12 -26.83 32.93
C VAL A 159 -11.27 -26.14 33.63
N LEU A 160 -12.43 -26.78 33.82
CA LEU A 160 -13.52 -26.21 34.60
C LEU A 160 -13.05 -25.81 36.00
N GLY A 161 -13.36 -24.57 36.39
CA GLY A 161 -12.94 -23.95 37.64
C GLY A 161 -11.48 -23.47 37.68
N GLN A 162 -10.67 -23.78 36.65
CA GLN A 162 -9.30 -23.27 36.57
C GLN A 162 -9.25 -21.86 35.95
N PRO A 163 -8.23 -21.06 36.30
CA PRO A 163 -8.02 -19.76 35.65
C PRO A 163 -7.71 -19.90 34.17
N ILE A 164 -8.29 -19.03 33.33
CA ILE A 164 -8.01 -18.98 31.89
C ILE A 164 -6.52 -18.75 31.57
N ASP A 165 -5.75 -18.25 32.53
CA ASP A 165 -4.30 -18.02 32.49
C ASP A 165 -3.49 -19.26 32.04
N LEU A 166 -4.05 -20.48 32.16
CA LEU A 166 -3.41 -21.72 31.72
C LEU A 166 -3.07 -21.75 30.22
N ILE A 167 -3.85 -21.08 29.37
CA ILE A 167 -3.59 -21.02 27.92
C ILE A 167 -2.60 -19.91 27.53
N PHE A 168 -2.18 -19.06 28.46
CA PHE A 168 -1.27 -17.94 28.18
C PHE A 168 0.20 -18.36 28.28
N THR A 169 1.07 -17.67 27.55
CA THR A 169 2.51 -17.87 27.71
C THR A 169 2.98 -17.46 29.10
N ALA A 170 4.13 -17.97 29.54
CA ALA A 170 4.68 -17.60 30.85
C ALA A 170 5.01 -16.10 30.90
N GLU A 171 5.47 -15.56 29.78
CA GLU A 171 5.77 -14.15 29.57
C GLU A 171 4.51 -13.28 29.71
N ASP A 172 3.42 -13.66 29.06
CA ASP A 172 2.15 -12.92 29.13
C ASP A 172 1.51 -12.97 30.53
N ARG A 173 1.61 -14.13 31.21
CA ARG A 173 1.17 -14.25 32.60
C ARG A 173 1.96 -13.32 33.53
N ALA A 174 3.28 -13.26 33.36
CA ALA A 174 4.14 -12.37 34.15
C ALA A 174 3.83 -10.89 33.92
N GLN A 175 3.35 -10.53 32.72
CA GLN A 175 2.91 -9.18 32.37
C GLN A 175 1.46 -8.87 32.78
N GLY A 176 0.71 -9.84 33.32
CA GLY A 176 -0.68 -9.66 33.71
C GLY A 176 -1.66 -9.55 32.53
N ALA A 177 -1.29 -10.05 31.35
CA ALA A 177 -2.12 -9.96 30.14
C ALA A 177 -3.55 -10.54 30.30
N PRO A 178 -3.78 -11.67 31.00
CA PRO A 178 -5.14 -12.19 31.23
C PRO A 178 -6.04 -11.19 31.97
N LEU A 179 -5.51 -10.55 33.02
CA LEU A 179 -6.24 -9.57 33.80
C LEU A 179 -6.47 -8.27 33.03
N ALA A 180 -5.48 -7.84 32.24
CA ALA A 180 -5.61 -6.67 31.38
C ALA A 180 -6.71 -6.86 30.34
N GLU A 181 -6.79 -8.03 29.70
CA GLU A 181 -7.83 -8.37 28.72
C GLU A 181 -9.24 -8.37 29.37
N ARG A 182 -9.39 -8.96 30.57
CA ARG A 182 -10.66 -8.93 31.32
C ARG A 182 -11.07 -7.51 31.73
N THR A 183 -10.12 -6.72 32.22
CA THR A 183 -10.35 -5.32 32.61
C THR A 183 -10.81 -4.50 31.42
N GLN A 184 -10.14 -4.63 30.27
CA GLN A 184 -10.53 -3.95 29.05
C GLN A 184 -11.96 -4.36 28.62
N ALA A 185 -12.27 -5.65 28.59
CA ALA A 185 -13.61 -6.12 28.24
C ALA A 185 -14.69 -5.62 29.21
N LYS A 186 -14.36 -5.42 30.48
CA LYS A 186 -15.26 -4.82 31.48
C LYS A 186 -15.54 -3.35 31.20
N ASP A 187 -14.50 -2.58 30.91
CA ASP A 187 -14.58 -1.13 30.79
C ASP A 187 -15.19 -0.67 29.46
N THR A 188 -14.92 -1.41 28.37
CA THR A 188 -15.37 -1.06 27.00
C THR A 188 -16.45 -1.98 26.47
N GLY A 189 -16.76 -3.08 27.16
CA GLY A 189 -17.62 -4.16 26.69
C GLY A 189 -16.94 -5.17 25.76
N ARG A 190 -15.72 -4.89 25.28
CA ARG A 190 -15.01 -5.72 24.28
C ARG A 190 -13.49 -5.53 24.34
N ALA A 191 -12.75 -6.62 24.37
CA ALA A 191 -11.29 -6.65 24.21
C ALA A 191 -10.92 -7.55 23.04
N GLU A 192 -10.20 -7.02 22.05
CA GLU A 192 -9.67 -7.78 20.93
C GLU A 192 -8.18 -8.01 21.14
N ASP A 193 -7.70 -9.18 20.73
CA ASP A 193 -6.29 -9.52 20.86
C ASP A 193 -5.84 -10.56 19.84
N GLU A 194 -4.60 -10.39 19.37
CA GLU A 194 -3.87 -11.42 18.64
C GLU A 194 -2.54 -11.71 19.34
N ARG A 195 -2.37 -12.93 19.85
CA ARG A 195 -1.16 -13.30 20.58
C ARG A 195 -0.82 -14.78 20.48
N TRP A 196 0.39 -15.09 20.93
CA TRP A 196 0.82 -16.46 21.15
C TRP A 196 0.17 -17.01 22.43
N HIS A 197 -0.40 -18.19 22.33
CA HIS A 197 -0.92 -19.00 23.42
C HIS A 197 -0.17 -20.32 23.48
N VAL A 198 -0.33 -21.04 24.59
CA VAL A 198 0.27 -22.36 24.81
C VAL A 198 -0.81 -23.42 24.95
N ARG A 199 -0.61 -24.55 24.27
CA ARG A 199 -1.45 -25.74 24.35
C ARG A 199 -1.06 -26.62 25.54
N SER A 200 -1.88 -27.62 25.87
CA SER A 200 -1.59 -28.63 26.90
C SER A 200 -0.30 -29.44 26.64
N ASP A 201 0.07 -29.61 25.37
CA ASP A 201 1.32 -30.25 24.93
C ASP A 201 2.55 -29.33 24.94
N GLY A 202 2.38 -28.06 25.34
CA GLY A 202 3.43 -27.04 25.37
C GLY A 202 3.71 -26.36 24.02
N LYS A 203 3.05 -26.77 22.93
CA LYS A 203 3.20 -26.12 21.62
C LYS A 203 2.58 -24.72 21.65
N ARG A 204 3.27 -23.76 21.05
CA ARG A 204 2.76 -22.40 20.86
C ARG A 204 1.85 -22.33 19.63
N ILE A 205 0.73 -21.64 19.79
CA ILE A 205 -0.22 -21.33 18.72
C ILE A 205 -0.50 -19.83 18.72
N TYR A 206 -0.66 -19.25 17.53
CA TYR A 206 -1.02 -17.84 17.40
C TYR A 206 -2.53 -17.76 17.25
N CYS A 207 -3.21 -17.16 18.23
CA CYS A 207 -4.66 -17.02 18.20
C CYS A 207 -5.05 -15.57 17.93
N SER A 208 -6.11 -15.39 17.14
CA SER A 208 -6.84 -14.14 17.01
C SER A 208 -8.16 -14.31 17.73
N GLY A 209 -8.48 -13.42 18.67
CA GLY A 209 -9.64 -13.59 19.53
C GLY A 209 -10.23 -12.29 20.03
N VAL A 210 -11.44 -12.42 20.56
CA VAL A 210 -12.18 -11.36 21.20
C VAL A 210 -12.78 -11.88 22.50
N MET A 211 -12.70 -11.06 23.55
CA MET A 211 -13.40 -11.24 24.80
C MET A 211 -14.49 -10.18 24.95
N THR A 212 -15.69 -10.60 25.34
CA THR A 212 -16.81 -9.71 25.62
C THR A 212 -17.36 -9.98 27.01
N LEU A 213 -17.85 -8.91 27.66
CA LEU A 213 -18.60 -9.03 28.89
C LEU A 213 -19.99 -9.61 28.57
N VAL A 214 -20.40 -10.64 29.30
CA VAL A 214 -21.73 -11.25 29.20
C VAL A 214 -22.45 -11.02 30.52
N ALA A 215 -23.43 -10.14 30.50
CA ALA A 215 -24.32 -9.87 31.62
C ALA A 215 -25.76 -10.17 31.21
N THR A 216 -26.28 -11.29 31.68
CA THR A 216 -27.70 -11.69 31.58
C THR A 216 -28.28 -11.83 32.99
N ASP A 217 -29.60 -11.99 33.09
CA ASP A 217 -30.27 -12.20 34.39
C ASP A 217 -29.73 -13.45 35.13
N ASP A 218 -29.27 -14.45 34.38
CA ASP A 218 -28.81 -15.75 34.89
C ASP A 218 -27.28 -15.90 34.98
N PHE A 219 -26.50 -15.03 34.33
CA PHE A 219 -25.05 -15.16 34.24
C PHE A 219 -24.34 -13.82 34.11
N ASN A 220 -23.27 -13.64 34.90
CA ASN A 220 -22.40 -12.49 34.81
C ASN A 220 -20.93 -12.95 34.76
N GLY A 221 -20.28 -12.70 33.62
CA GLY A 221 -18.92 -13.16 33.36
C GLY A 221 -18.43 -12.73 31.98
N TYR A 222 -17.48 -13.46 31.41
CA TYR A 222 -16.91 -13.15 30.10
C TYR A 222 -17.01 -14.33 29.14
N ALA A 223 -17.20 -14.03 27.87
CA ALA A 223 -17.06 -14.99 26.78
C ALA A 223 -15.86 -14.61 25.92
N LYS A 224 -14.93 -15.56 25.74
CA LYS A 224 -13.80 -15.45 24.82
C LYS A 224 -14.05 -16.34 23.61
N ILE A 225 -13.97 -15.75 22.43
CA ILE A 225 -13.98 -16.45 21.14
C ILE A 225 -12.59 -16.31 20.55
N ALA A 226 -11.92 -17.42 20.26
CA ALA A 226 -10.57 -17.42 19.69
C ALA A 226 -10.48 -18.39 18.51
N ARG A 227 -9.62 -18.05 17.54
CA ARG A 227 -9.32 -18.88 16.38
C ARG A 227 -7.82 -19.05 16.26
N ASP A 228 -7.38 -20.28 15.99
CA ASP A 228 -6.00 -20.57 15.64
C ASP A 228 -5.71 -20.05 14.21
N VAL A 229 -4.75 -19.14 14.11
CA VAL A 229 -4.25 -18.55 12.87
C VAL A 229 -2.73 -18.75 12.72
N THR A 230 -2.18 -19.78 13.38
CA THR A 230 -0.75 -20.13 13.37
C THR A 230 -0.22 -20.34 11.97
N ASP A 231 -0.96 -21.05 11.12
CA ASP A 231 -0.54 -21.33 9.74
C ASP A 231 -0.42 -20.04 8.93
N ARG A 232 -1.43 -19.17 9.01
CA ARG A 232 -1.41 -17.85 8.37
C ARG A 232 -0.22 -17.03 8.85
N LYS A 233 -0.01 -16.94 10.17
CA LYS A 233 1.09 -16.17 10.77
C LYS A 233 2.46 -16.72 10.37
N SER A 234 2.60 -18.04 10.26
CA SER A 234 3.84 -18.70 9.86
C SER A 234 4.17 -18.42 8.40
N ILE A 235 3.18 -18.48 7.51
CA ILE A 235 3.34 -18.13 6.08
C ILE A 235 3.74 -16.67 5.93
N GLU A 236 3.05 -15.74 6.60
CA GLU A 236 3.38 -14.31 6.57
C GLU A 236 4.82 -14.05 7.05
N SER A 237 5.24 -14.71 8.14
CA SER A 237 6.58 -14.56 8.70
C SER A 237 7.65 -15.11 7.75
N GLN A 238 7.39 -16.25 7.09
CA GLN A 238 8.29 -16.82 6.08
C GLN A 238 8.40 -15.94 4.83
N GLN A 239 7.29 -15.36 4.38
CA GLN A 239 7.26 -14.42 3.25
C GLN A 239 8.05 -13.15 3.57
N ALA A 240 7.87 -12.59 4.76
CA ALA A 240 8.63 -11.42 5.21
C ALA A 240 10.14 -11.70 5.23
N LEU A 241 10.56 -12.84 5.79
CA LEU A 241 11.96 -13.24 5.83
C LEU A 241 12.54 -13.44 4.42
N ARG A 242 11.78 -14.07 3.53
CA ARG A 242 12.19 -14.28 2.13
C ARG A 242 12.40 -12.95 1.40
N LEU A 243 11.47 -12.00 1.56
CA LEU A 243 11.58 -10.68 0.96
C LEU A 243 12.80 -9.92 1.48
N GLU A 244 13.09 -10.01 2.78
CA GLU A 244 14.27 -9.38 3.36
C GLU A 244 15.57 -9.99 2.82
N LEU A 245 15.64 -11.31 2.72
CA LEU A 245 16.79 -12.01 2.14
C LEU A 245 17.01 -11.61 0.67
N GLU A 246 15.94 -11.58 -0.13
CA GLU A 246 16.02 -11.16 -1.53
C GLU A 246 16.51 -9.72 -1.66
N ARG A 247 16.03 -8.82 -0.79
CA ARG A 247 16.49 -7.42 -0.75
C ARG A 247 17.99 -7.33 -0.44
N ARG A 248 18.47 -8.06 0.57
CA ARG A 248 19.90 -8.08 0.94
C ARG A 248 20.78 -8.66 -0.18
N VAL A 249 20.33 -9.70 -0.87
CA VAL A 249 21.05 -10.28 -2.02
C VAL A 249 21.16 -9.26 -3.14
N ARG A 250 20.05 -8.59 -3.47
CA ARG A 250 20.02 -7.55 -4.50
C ARG A 250 20.93 -6.37 -4.17
N GLU A 251 20.84 -5.84 -2.95
CA GLU A 251 21.71 -4.75 -2.47
C GLU A 251 23.20 -5.13 -2.57
N ARG A 252 23.55 -6.36 -2.19
CA ARG A 252 24.93 -6.87 -2.28
C ARG A 252 25.40 -6.98 -3.74
N ALA A 253 24.56 -7.48 -4.63
CA ALA A 253 24.87 -7.58 -6.06
C ALA A 253 25.05 -6.19 -6.71
N GLU A 254 24.16 -5.24 -6.40
CA GLU A 254 24.25 -3.86 -6.89
C GLU A 254 25.49 -3.14 -6.36
N SER A 255 25.83 -3.33 -5.07
CA SER A 255 27.06 -2.80 -4.47
C SER A 255 28.32 -3.36 -5.15
N ALA A 256 28.38 -4.68 -5.34
CA ALA A 256 29.51 -5.33 -6.02
C ALA A 256 29.67 -4.83 -7.47
N ASN A 257 28.56 -4.65 -8.20
CA ASN A 257 28.60 -4.08 -9.54
C ASN A 257 29.13 -2.64 -9.54
N ARG A 258 28.71 -1.79 -8.57
CA ARG A 258 29.24 -0.43 -8.45
C ARG A 258 30.74 -0.41 -8.16
N GLN A 259 31.21 -1.23 -7.22
CA GLN A 259 32.65 -1.34 -6.90
C GLN A 259 33.46 -1.79 -8.11
N LYS A 260 32.94 -2.75 -8.88
CA LYS A 260 33.57 -3.22 -10.11
C LYS A 260 33.70 -2.10 -11.15
N ASP A 261 32.64 -1.31 -11.34
CA ASP A 261 32.64 -0.20 -12.30
C ASP A 261 33.60 0.93 -11.90
N GLU A 262 33.62 1.28 -10.61
CA GLU A 262 34.55 2.27 -10.05
C GLU A 262 36.00 1.79 -10.19
N PHE A 263 36.26 0.53 -9.88
CA PHE A 263 37.58 -0.09 -10.05
C PHE A 263 38.06 -0.01 -11.51
N PHE A 264 37.21 -0.35 -12.48
CA PHE A 264 37.57 -0.23 -13.90
C PHE A 264 37.84 1.21 -14.32
N ALA A 265 37.02 2.17 -13.87
CA ALA A 265 37.21 3.58 -14.18
C ALA A 265 38.56 4.12 -13.65
N VAL A 266 38.89 3.82 -12.39
CA VAL A 266 40.16 4.21 -11.78
C VAL A 266 41.33 3.55 -12.49
N LEU A 267 41.28 2.23 -12.72
CA LEU A 267 42.34 1.49 -13.42
C LEU A 267 42.64 2.06 -14.80
N SER A 268 41.61 2.42 -15.58
CA SER A 268 41.85 2.99 -16.90
C SER A 268 42.61 4.31 -16.84
N HIS A 269 42.26 5.17 -15.89
CA HIS A 269 42.92 6.46 -15.72
C HIS A 269 44.37 6.28 -15.27
N GLU A 270 44.60 5.38 -14.31
CA GLU A 270 45.92 5.03 -13.77
C GLU A 270 46.81 4.33 -14.81
N LEU A 271 46.25 3.57 -15.76
CA LEU A 271 47.01 2.93 -16.84
C LEU A 271 47.27 3.88 -18.03
N LYS A 272 46.35 4.80 -18.34
CA LYS A 272 46.56 5.80 -19.39
C LYS A 272 47.72 6.74 -19.08
N ASN A 273 47.90 7.10 -17.81
CA ASN A 273 48.93 8.05 -17.40
C ASN A 273 50.37 7.61 -17.72
N PRO A 274 50.84 6.41 -17.31
CA PRO A 274 52.16 5.91 -17.69
C PRO A 274 52.27 5.63 -19.19
N LEU A 275 51.19 5.19 -19.85
CA LEU A 275 51.20 4.99 -21.30
C LEU A 275 51.42 6.30 -22.06
N ASN A 276 50.76 7.39 -21.65
CA ASN A 276 50.98 8.72 -22.23
C ASN A 276 52.43 9.18 -22.03
N LEU A 277 53.04 8.92 -20.87
CA LEU A 277 54.45 9.23 -20.66
C LEU A 277 55.36 8.43 -21.60
N ILE A 278 55.13 7.12 -21.75
CA ILE A 278 55.91 6.28 -22.68
C ILE A 278 55.71 6.77 -24.12
N HIS A 279 54.48 7.11 -24.51
CA HIS A 279 54.15 7.64 -25.83
C HIS A 279 54.95 8.91 -26.13
N VAL A 280 54.84 9.93 -25.27
CA VAL A 280 55.54 11.21 -25.45
C VAL A 280 57.06 11.02 -25.49
N LYS A 281 57.62 10.15 -24.64
CA LYS A 281 59.06 9.88 -24.64
C LYS A 281 59.53 9.18 -25.92
N ALA A 282 58.78 8.19 -26.39
CA ALA A 282 59.08 7.51 -27.66
C ALA A 282 58.94 8.45 -28.86
N GLU A 283 57.95 9.34 -28.85
CA GLU A 283 57.78 10.37 -29.87
C GLU A 283 58.89 11.42 -29.84
N MET A 284 59.39 11.79 -28.66
CA MET A 284 60.56 12.67 -28.55
C MET A 284 61.82 12.03 -29.16
N LEU A 285 62.01 10.71 -29.00
CA LEU A 285 63.14 9.99 -29.61
C LEU A 285 63.08 10.01 -31.13
N THR A 286 61.91 9.90 -31.74
CA THR A 286 61.79 9.99 -33.21
C THR A 286 62.03 11.39 -33.75
N ARG A 287 61.83 12.43 -32.92
CA ARG A 287 62.03 13.85 -33.28
C ARG A 287 63.40 14.42 -32.90
N SER A 288 64.19 13.74 -32.05
CA SER A 288 65.50 14.23 -31.60
C SER A 288 66.54 14.20 -32.73
N PRO A 289 67.20 15.35 -33.05
CA PRO A 289 68.18 15.43 -34.12
C PRO A 289 69.39 14.51 -33.94
N GLU A 290 69.81 14.26 -32.71
CA GLU A 290 71.01 13.46 -32.41
C GLU A 290 70.86 11.98 -32.76
N VAL A 291 69.63 11.44 -32.68
CA VAL A 291 69.34 10.02 -32.91
C VAL A 291 68.46 9.75 -34.13
N ARG A 292 67.95 10.79 -34.80
CA ARG A 292 67.03 10.69 -35.95
C ARG A 292 67.55 9.82 -37.10
N ASN A 293 68.87 9.79 -37.31
CA ASN A 293 69.51 9.01 -38.37
C ASN A 293 69.95 7.60 -37.93
N VAL A 294 69.74 7.24 -36.65
CA VAL A 294 70.09 5.92 -36.14
C VAL A 294 68.91 4.99 -36.35
N THR A 295 68.97 4.16 -37.40
CA THR A 295 67.89 3.25 -37.82
C THR A 295 67.39 2.38 -36.66
N LEU A 296 68.30 1.83 -35.84
CA LEU A 296 67.95 1.01 -34.68
C LEU A 296 67.09 1.76 -33.65
N VAL A 297 67.39 3.03 -33.38
CA VAL A 297 66.64 3.84 -32.40
C VAL A 297 65.27 4.20 -32.95
N ARG A 298 65.18 4.55 -34.23
CA ARG A 298 63.90 4.83 -34.90
C ARG A 298 62.99 3.61 -34.90
N ASP A 299 63.50 2.45 -35.32
CA ASP A 299 62.70 1.23 -35.41
C ASP A 299 62.23 0.78 -34.00
N ALA A 300 63.06 0.95 -32.97
CA ALA A 300 62.69 0.70 -31.58
C ALA A 300 61.62 1.69 -31.06
N ALA A 301 61.78 2.99 -31.33
CA ALA A 301 60.81 4.01 -30.93
C ALA A 301 59.46 3.80 -31.63
N ASP A 302 59.45 3.47 -32.92
CA ASP A 302 58.24 3.15 -33.67
C ASP A 302 57.55 1.90 -33.14
N ALA A 303 58.32 0.87 -32.75
CA ALA A 303 57.78 -0.32 -32.10
C ALA A 303 57.12 0.01 -30.74
N ILE A 304 57.73 0.86 -29.92
CA ILE A 304 57.16 1.33 -28.65
C ILE A 304 55.87 2.10 -28.90
N LEU A 305 55.86 3.05 -29.85
CA LEU A 305 54.68 3.84 -30.19
C LEU A 305 53.52 2.95 -30.63
N ARG A 306 53.76 1.97 -31.51
CA ARG A 306 52.73 0.99 -31.91
C ARG A 306 52.21 0.18 -30.73
N SER A 307 53.09 -0.24 -29.82
CA SER A 307 52.72 -1.00 -28.62
C SER A 307 51.83 -0.19 -27.69
N VAL A 308 52.20 1.07 -27.40
CA VAL A 308 51.43 1.96 -26.53
C VAL A 308 50.04 2.26 -27.09
N VAL A 309 49.94 2.56 -28.39
CA VAL A 309 48.65 2.76 -29.07
C VAL A 309 47.79 1.49 -28.99
N GLY A 310 48.39 0.32 -29.16
CA GLY A 310 47.71 -0.96 -28.99
C GLY A 310 47.18 -1.17 -27.56
N GLN A 311 47.99 -0.88 -26.55
CA GLN A 311 47.58 -1.03 -25.14
C GLN A 311 46.49 -0.05 -24.73
N ALA A 312 46.59 1.22 -25.16
CA ALA A 312 45.55 2.22 -24.92
C ALA A 312 44.21 1.78 -25.50
N LYS A 313 44.21 1.22 -26.72
CA LYS A 313 43.00 0.68 -27.34
C LYS A 313 42.40 -0.49 -26.55
N ILE A 314 43.23 -1.42 -26.06
CA ILE A 314 42.74 -2.56 -25.25
C ILE A 314 42.08 -2.07 -23.96
N ILE A 315 42.65 -1.05 -23.31
CA ILE A 315 42.07 -0.46 -22.10
C ILE A 315 40.71 0.16 -22.40
N ASP A 316 40.60 0.93 -23.48
CA ASP A 316 39.34 1.55 -23.88
C ASP A 316 38.27 0.51 -24.27
N ASP A 317 38.65 -0.53 -25.02
CA ASP A 317 37.74 -1.63 -25.38
C ASP A 317 37.25 -2.41 -24.13
N LEU A 318 38.12 -2.63 -23.14
CA LEU A 318 37.75 -3.29 -21.88
C LEU A 318 36.73 -2.46 -21.08
N LEU A 319 36.92 -1.14 -21.04
CA LEU A 319 35.98 -0.22 -20.40
C LEU A 319 34.64 -0.19 -21.10
N ASP A 320 34.64 -0.07 -22.43
CA ASP A 320 33.41 -0.05 -23.23
C ASP A 320 32.62 -1.35 -23.06
N LEU A 321 33.29 -2.51 -23.02
CA LEU A 321 32.66 -3.80 -22.75
C LEU A 321 32.05 -3.86 -21.34
N SER A 322 32.75 -3.34 -20.32
CA SER A 322 32.22 -3.27 -18.95
C SER A 322 30.98 -2.38 -18.87
N ARG A 323 30.99 -1.22 -19.53
CA ARG A 323 29.86 -0.28 -19.60
C ARG A 323 28.68 -0.85 -20.39
N ALA A 324 28.93 -1.56 -21.48
CA ALA A 324 27.90 -2.23 -22.26
C ALA A 324 27.19 -3.33 -21.46
N ARG A 325 27.96 -4.20 -20.77
CA ARG A 325 27.39 -5.26 -19.93
C ARG A 325 26.56 -4.77 -18.75
N THR A 326 26.85 -3.56 -18.25
CA THR A 326 26.13 -2.94 -17.12
C THR A 326 24.98 -2.04 -17.58
N GLY A 327 24.76 -1.88 -18.89
CA GLY A 327 23.74 -0.98 -19.45
C GLY A 327 24.03 0.50 -19.24
N LYS A 328 25.25 0.86 -18.80
CA LYS A 328 25.67 2.25 -18.53
C LYS A 328 26.36 2.91 -19.72
N LEU A 329 26.47 2.22 -20.84
CA LEU A 329 26.99 2.79 -22.08
C LEU A 329 25.95 3.78 -22.63
N ALA A 330 26.15 5.07 -22.36
CA ALA A 330 25.35 6.12 -22.97
C ALA A 330 25.67 6.20 -24.47
N LEU A 331 24.64 6.13 -25.30
CA LEU A 331 24.73 6.28 -26.75
C LEU A 331 24.13 7.63 -27.13
N HIS A 332 24.84 8.38 -27.96
CA HIS A 332 24.39 9.67 -28.46
C HIS A 332 23.86 9.50 -29.89
N PHE A 333 22.57 9.15 -29.99
CA PHE A 333 21.92 8.97 -31.28
C PHE A 333 21.78 10.31 -32.02
N ALA A 334 22.30 10.35 -33.24
CA ALA A 334 22.12 11.42 -34.20
C ALA A 334 21.79 10.83 -35.57
N THR A 335 21.30 11.68 -36.48
CA THR A 335 21.21 11.31 -37.89
C THR A 335 22.63 11.28 -38.47
N VAL A 336 23.08 10.11 -38.90
CA VAL A 336 24.44 9.85 -39.36
C VAL A 336 24.40 9.32 -40.79
N ASP A 337 25.21 9.90 -41.67
CA ASP A 337 25.48 9.35 -43.00
C ASP A 337 26.58 8.28 -42.92
N VAL A 338 26.20 7.01 -42.91
CA VAL A 338 27.15 5.90 -42.81
C VAL A 338 28.03 5.79 -44.06
N ALA A 339 27.53 6.19 -45.24
CA ALA A 339 28.27 6.14 -46.49
C ALA A 339 29.47 7.09 -46.46
N SER A 340 29.28 8.28 -45.87
CA SER A 340 30.35 9.25 -45.64
C SER A 340 31.40 8.72 -44.65
N ILE A 341 30.97 8.13 -43.53
CA ILE A 341 31.90 7.56 -42.53
C ILE A 341 32.70 6.39 -43.13
N LEU A 342 32.03 5.47 -43.83
CA LEU A 342 32.70 4.34 -44.49
C LEU A 342 33.74 4.82 -45.50
N SER A 343 33.42 5.84 -46.31
CA SER A 343 34.36 6.39 -47.28
C SER A 343 35.61 6.96 -46.59
N ALA A 344 35.44 7.71 -45.50
CA ALA A 344 36.55 8.26 -44.73
C ALA A 344 37.45 7.17 -44.11
N VAL A 345 36.84 6.10 -43.56
CA VAL A 345 37.58 4.96 -42.98
C VAL A 345 38.40 4.22 -44.05
N ILE A 346 37.81 3.98 -45.23
CA ILE A 346 38.49 3.29 -46.34
C ILE A 346 39.63 4.16 -46.89
N GLU A 347 39.40 5.45 -47.09
CA GLU A 347 40.43 6.40 -47.54
C GLU A 347 41.61 6.44 -46.56
N ALA A 348 41.34 6.55 -45.26
CA ALA A 348 42.37 6.54 -44.22
C ALA A 348 43.11 5.19 -44.14
N SER A 349 42.49 4.08 -44.56
CA SER A 349 43.10 2.74 -44.56
C SER A 349 43.85 2.40 -45.86
N ALA A 350 43.82 3.27 -46.87
CA ALA A 350 44.38 2.98 -48.20
C ALA A 350 45.90 2.76 -48.18
N ALA A 351 46.63 3.54 -47.38
CA ALA A 351 48.08 3.41 -47.25
C ALA A 351 48.50 2.08 -46.60
N ASP A 352 47.79 1.67 -45.55
CA ASP A 352 48.04 0.41 -44.85
C ASP A 352 47.72 -0.80 -45.73
N ALA A 353 46.66 -0.72 -46.54
CA ALA A 353 46.30 -1.76 -47.49
C ALA A 353 47.34 -1.91 -48.61
N ALA A 354 47.78 -0.78 -49.19
CA ALA A 354 48.83 -0.78 -50.20
C ALA A 354 50.15 -1.36 -49.66
N ALA A 355 50.54 -1.01 -48.43
CA ALA A 355 51.71 -1.56 -47.76
C ALA A 355 51.58 -3.08 -47.50
N SER A 356 50.35 -3.57 -47.33
CA SER A 356 50.05 -4.98 -47.10
C SER A 356 49.76 -5.77 -48.38
N GLY A 357 49.81 -5.13 -49.56
CA GLY A 357 49.48 -5.75 -50.85
C GLY A 357 47.99 -6.08 -51.05
N VAL A 358 47.10 -5.52 -50.22
CA VAL A 358 45.67 -5.80 -50.25
C VAL A 358 44.94 -4.74 -51.09
N ALA A 359 44.13 -5.19 -52.06
CA ALA A 359 43.27 -4.29 -52.83
C ALA A 359 42.01 -3.93 -52.03
N LEU A 360 41.86 -2.64 -51.68
CA LEU A 360 40.63 -2.09 -51.11
C LEU A 360 39.73 -1.52 -52.22
N ALA A 361 38.46 -1.94 -52.23
CA ALA A 361 37.43 -1.37 -53.09
C ALA A 361 36.17 -1.10 -52.26
N VAL A 362 35.55 0.06 -52.46
CA VAL A 362 34.29 0.44 -51.83
C VAL A 362 33.22 0.60 -52.91
N THR A 363 32.01 0.12 -52.64
CA THR A 363 30.85 0.28 -53.54
C THR A 363 29.64 0.72 -52.72
N GLY A 364 28.69 1.42 -53.34
CA GLY A 364 27.44 1.83 -52.68
C GLY A 364 27.56 3.03 -51.75
N THR A 365 28.66 3.80 -51.80
CA THR A 365 28.84 5.06 -51.04
C THR A 365 28.42 6.31 -51.83
N GLU A 366 27.88 6.15 -53.04
CA GLU A 366 27.47 7.25 -53.93
C GLU A 366 26.20 7.98 -53.47
N SER A 367 25.40 7.34 -52.61
CA SER A 367 24.19 7.91 -52.03
C SER A 367 24.27 7.93 -50.51
N ALA A 368 23.87 9.03 -49.89
CA ALA A 368 23.85 9.16 -48.43
C ALA A 368 22.99 8.06 -47.78
N ALA A 369 23.59 7.34 -46.83
CA ALA A 369 22.96 6.27 -46.09
C ALA A 369 22.65 6.74 -44.66
N MET A 370 21.54 7.47 -44.53
CA MET A 370 21.16 8.12 -43.27
C MET A 370 20.53 7.13 -42.29
N ILE A 371 21.13 6.95 -41.11
CA ILE A 371 20.59 6.15 -40.01
C ILE A 371 20.54 6.95 -38.70
N GLN A 372 19.74 6.50 -37.74
CA GLN A 372 19.82 6.98 -36.35
C GLN A 372 20.82 6.12 -35.58
N ALA A 373 22.00 6.66 -35.27
CA ALA A 373 23.05 5.94 -34.57
C ALA A 373 23.99 6.88 -33.81
N ASP A 374 24.83 6.31 -32.95
CA ASP A 374 25.96 7.03 -32.35
C ASP A 374 27.11 7.10 -33.36
N PRO A 375 27.51 8.29 -33.83
CA PRO A 375 28.51 8.43 -34.88
C PRO A 375 29.87 7.84 -34.50
N VAL A 376 30.30 8.01 -33.24
CA VAL A 376 31.58 7.51 -32.73
C VAL A 376 31.59 5.98 -32.73
N ARG A 377 30.47 5.36 -32.32
CA ARG A 377 30.36 3.90 -32.28
C ARG A 377 30.26 3.28 -33.67
N VAL A 378 29.54 3.90 -34.59
CA VAL A 378 29.50 3.46 -36.00
C VAL A 378 30.90 3.51 -36.62
N GLU A 379 31.62 4.61 -36.43
CA GLU A 379 32.99 4.74 -36.92
C GLU A 379 33.92 3.66 -36.31
N GLN A 380 33.81 3.42 -35.00
CA GLN A 380 34.57 2.37 -34.30
C GLN A 380 34.29 0.97 -34.85
N ILE A 381 33.03 0.65 -35.17
CA ILE A 381 32.65 -0.63 -35.80
C ILE A 381 33.35 -0.78 -37.15
N LEU A 382 33.24 0.24 -38.00
CA LEU A 382 33.84 0.22 -39.35
C LEU A 382 35.36 0.10 -39.30
N TRP A 383 36.03 0.89 -38.45
CA TRP A 383 37.47 0.78 -38.21
C TRP A 383 37.88 -0.62 -37.75
N ASN A 384 37.13 -1.23 -36.84
CA ASN A 384 37.44 -2.57 -36.34
C ASN A 384 37.29 -3.64 -37.43
N LEU A 385 36.25 -3.55 -38.26
CA LEU A 385 36.02 -4.49 -39.36
C LEU A 385 37.11 -4.37 -40.43
N VAL A 386 37.40 -3.14 -40.89
CA VAL A 386 38.42 -2.89 -41.92
C VAL A 386 39.81 -3.30 -41.44
N ARG A 387 40.19 -2.91 -40.22
CA ARG A 387 41.51 -3.29 -39.66
C ARG A 387 41.65 -4.80 -39.50
N ASN A 388 40.58 -5.50 -39.10
CA ASN A 388 40.61 -6.96 -39.05
C ASN A 388 40.74 -7.57 -40.45
N ALA A 389 40.01 -7.05 -41.43
CA ALA A 389 40.12 -7.52 -42.81
C ALA A 389 41.53 -7.37 -43.36
N LEU A 390 42.17 -6.20 -43.18
CA LEU A 390 43.55 -5.96 -43.62
C LEU A 390 44.56 -6.88 -42.91
N LYS A 391 44.36 -7.14 -41.61
CA LYS A 391 45.26 -8.00 -40.84
C LYS A 391 45.21 -9.47 -41.23
N PHE A 392 44.03 -9.98 -41.60
CA PHE A 392 43.80 -11.42 -41.79
C PHE A 392 43.65 -11.83 -43.26
N THR A 393 43.69 -10.88 -44.20
CA THR A 393 43.76 -11.20 -45.63
C THR A 393 45.21 -11.54 -45.98
N PRO A 394 45.50 -12.77 -46.46
CA PRO A 394 46.84 -13.14 -46.91
C PRO A 394 47.25 -12.30 -48.12
N SER A 395 48.52 -11.92 -48.16
CA SER A 395 49.13 -11.18 -49.28
C SER A 395 49.43 -12.04 -50.51
#